data_AF-A0AA36AJ34-F1
#
_entry.id   AF-A0AA36AJ34-F1
#
_cell.length_a   1.000
_cell.length_b   1.000
_cell.length_c   1.000
_cell.angle_alpha   90.00
_cell.angle_beta   90.00
_cell.angle_gamma   90.00
#
_symmetry.space_group_name_H-M   'P 1'
#
loop_
_entity.id
_entity.type
_entity.pdbx_description
1 polymer ?
#
loop_
_entity_poly.entity_id
_entity_poly.type
_entity_poly.pdbx_seq_one_letter_code
_entity_poly.pdbx_strand_id
1 'polypeptide(L)'
;MISMAGTGVIVIGNSTESKHLYQQIKDLTSNTYYKLDLDSDIPANVLFANGAMIHRSRDEMGTTNCSILDEKIGYDRDEVELREFDKLNRTLSSLCLFINRTKTTRQIMSDINDEDINSYSTLTRKGKDYYK
;
A
#
# COMPACT_ATOMS: atom_id res chain seq x y z
N MET A 1 -15.20 0.00 -6.33
CA MET A 1 -13.83 0.50 -6.22
C MET A 1 -13.58 1.08 -4.84
N ILE A 2 -12.43 0.74 -4.25
CA ILE A 2 -11.86 1.39 -3.04
C ILE A 2 -10.39 1.71 -3.35
N SER A 3 -9.90 2.86 -2.91
CA SER A 3 -8.48 3.20 -2.98
C SER A 3 -8.02 4.06 -1.81
N MET A 4 -6.70 4.09 -1.59
CA MET A 4 -6.07 4.97 -0.61
C MET A 4 -5.81 6.32 -1.26
N ALA A 5 -6.46 7.36 -0.72
CA ALA A 5 -6.31 8.73 -1.18
C ALA A 5 -5.19 9.48 -0.48
N GLY A 6 -4.81 9.02 0.70
CA GLY A 6 -3.86 9.67 1.58
C GLY A 6 -3.53 8.79 2.78
N THR A 7 -2.63 9.28 3.64
CA THR A 7 -2.37 8.67 4.94
C THR A 7 -3.66 8.65 5.77
N GLY A 8 -4.21 7.45 6.02
CA GLY A 8 -5.44 7.30 6.79
C GLY A 8 -6.72 7.76 6.07
N VAL A 9 -6.67 7.98 4.75
CA VAL A 9 -7.84 8.40 3.95
C VAL A 9 -8.19 7.34 2.92
N ILE A 10 -9.43 6.86 2.97
CA ILE A 10 -9.99 5.89 2.02
C ILE A 10 -11.06 6.57 1.17
N VAL A 11 -10.94 6.45 -0.14
CA VAL A 11 -11.98 6.83 -1.10
C VAL A 11 -12.77 5.61 -1.52
N ILE A 12 -14.09 5.76 -1.61
CA ILE A 12 -15.03 4.68 -1.87
C ILE A 12 -15.99 5.11 -2.95
N GLY A 13 -16.16 4.24 -3.95
CA GLY A 13 -17.16 4.41 -4.99
C GLY A 13 -18.56 3.97 -4.52
N ASN A 14 -19.57 4.36 -5.28
CA ASN A 14 -20.96 4.18 -4.87
C ASN A 14 -21.52 2.75 -5.05
N SER A 15 -20.75 1.81 -5.63
CA SER A 15 -21.23 0.43 -5.82
C SER A 15 -21.46 -0.31 -4.50
N THR A 16 -22.41 -1.25 -4.52
CA THR A 16 -22.77 -2.08 -3.36
C THR A 16 -21.57 -2.88 -2.88
N GLU A 17 -20.79 -3.41 -3.82
CA GLU A 17 -19.58 -4.20 -3.58
C GLU A 17 -18.53 -3.37 -2.85
N SER A 18 -18.35 -2.10 -3.21
CA SER A 18 -17.42 -1.19 -2.53
C SER A 18 -17.84 -0.92 -1.10
N LYS A 19 -19.11 -0.62 -0.88
CA LYS A 19 -19.64 -0.32 0.45
C LYS A 19 -19.52 -1.55 1.35
N HIS A 20 -19.82 -2.73 0.83
CA HIS A 20 -19.68 -4.00 1.54
C HIS A 20 -18.20 -4.27 1.89
N LEU A 21 -17.29 -4.13 0.93
CA LEU A 21 -15.86 -4.33 1.16
C LEU A 21 -15.32 -3.37 2.23
N TYR A 22 -15.73 -2.10 2.19
CA TYR A 22 -15.34 -1.14 3.22
C TYR A 22 -15.87 -1.51 4.60
N GLN A 23 -17.11 -2.01 4.70
CA GLN A 23 -17.64 -2.47 5.96
C GLN A 23 -16.80 -3.61 6.54
N GLN A 24 -16.41 -4.58 5.71
CA GLN A 24 -15.50 -5.65 6.11
C GLN A 24 -14.14 -5.12 6.59
N ILE A 25 -13.56 -4.15 5.89
CA ILE A 25 -12.30 -3.50 6.31
C ILE A 25 -12.48 -2.85 7.68
N LYS A 26 -13.56 -2.10 7.86
CA LYS A 26 -13.89 -1.40 9.11
C LYS A 26 -14.06 -2.36 10.29
N ASP A 27 -14.70 -3.51 10.06
CA ASP A 27 -14.94 -4.51 11.10
C ASP A 27 -13.66 -5.25 11.52
N LEU A 28 -12.68 -5.38 10.61
CA LEU A 28 -11.43 -6.11 10.85
C LEU A 28 -10.28 -5.25 11.37
N THR A 29 -10.36 -3.92 11.24
CA THR A 29 -9.25 -3.02 11.55
C THR A 29 -9.45 -2.31 12.89
N SER A 30 -8.36 -2.09 13.62
CA SER A 30 -8.32 -1.17 14.76
C SER A 30 -8.09 0.28 14.35
N ASN A 31 -7.66 0.53 13.10
CA ASN A 31 -7.34 1.85 12.61
C ASN A 31 -8.59 2.59 12.14
N THR A 32 -8.75 3.85 12.55
CA THR A 32 -9.83 4.68 12.03
C THR A 32 -9.39 5.38 10.75
N TYR A 33 -10.06 5.10 9.64
CA TYR A 33 -9.84 5.78 8.36
C TYR A 33 -10.87 6.90 8.17
N TYR A 34 -10.41 8.04 7.65
CA TYR A 34 -11.33 9.04 7.10
C TYR A 34 -11.91 8.52 5.79
N LYS A 35 -13.23 8.40 5.73
CA LYS A 35 -13.97 7.90 4.58
C LYS A 35 -14.39 9.06 3.68
N LEU A 36 -14.09 8.96 2.39
CA LEU A 36 -14.58 9.86 1.35
C LEU A 36 -15.45 9.06 0.37
N ASP A 37 -16.73 9.42 0.28
CA ASP A 37 -17.67 8.83 -0.68
C ASP A 37 -17.68 9.64 -1.98
N LEU A 38 -17.54 8.95 -3.12
CA LEU A 38 -17.73 9.53 -4.46
C LEU A 38 -18.97 8.94 -5.13
N ASP A 39 -19.49 9.63 -6.13
CA ASP A 39 -20.78 9.29 -6.76
C ASP A 39 -20.76 7.97 -7.56
N SER A 40 -19.57 7.47 -7.91
CA SER A 40 -19.37 6.31 -8.76
C SER A 40 -17.98 5.67 -8.53
N ASP A 41 -17.79 4.48 -9.09
CA ASP A 41 -16.57 3.68 -8.88
C ASP A 41 -15.36 4.15 -9.69
N ILE A 42 -15.60 4.79 -10.83
CA ILE A 42 -14.56 5.32 -11.71
C ILE A 42 -13.71 6.38 -10.98
N PRO A 43 -14.28 7.49 -10.48
CA PRO A 43 -13.52 8.54 -9.80
C PRO A 43 -12.88 8.04 -8.49
N ALA A 44 -13.39 6.96 -7.91
CA ALA A 44 -12.83 6.34 -6.71
C ALA A 44 -11.55 5.53 -6.93
N ASN A 45 -11.05 5.42 -8.16
CA ASN A 45 -9.73 4.87 -8.44
C ASN A 45 -8.68 5.99 -8.46
N VAL A 46 -8.09 6.27 -7.29
CA VAL A 46 -7.00 7.24 -7.14
C VAL A 46 -5.73 6.54 -6.68
N LEU A 47 -4.60 7.25 -6.78
CA LEU A 47 -3.33 6.85 -6.20
C LEU A 47 -2.87 7.91 -5.21
N PHE A 48 -2.15 7.48 -4.18
CA PHE A 48 -1.44 8.37 -3.28
C PHE A 48 0.03 7.98 -3.24
N ALA A 49 0.90 8.88 -3.64
CA ALA A 49 2.34 8.66 -3.69
C ALA A 49 3.08 9.96 -3.36
N ASN A 50 4.14 9.85 -2.55
CA ASN A 50 5.02 10.97 -2.19
C ASN A 50 4.28 12.22 -1.66
N GLY A 51 3.16 12.04 -0.96
CA GLY A 51 2.39 13.15 -0.39
C GLY A 51 1.39 13.80 -1.36
N ALA A 52 1.34 13.36 -2.61
CA ALA A 52 0.39 13.84 -3.60
C ALA A 52 -0.64 12.75 -3.98
N MET A 53 -1.86 13.17 -4.25
CA MET A 53 -2.89 12.31 -4.84
C MET A 53 -2.88 12.46 -6.36
N ILE A 54 -2.92 11.34 -7.06
CA ILE A 54 -3.11 11.31 -8.50
C ILE A 54 -4.52 10.79 -8.77
N HIS A 55 -5.29 11.56 -9.53
CA HIS A 55 -6.66 11.22 -9.88
C HIS A 55 -6.96 11.55 -11.34
N ARG A 56 -8.09 11.06 -11.83
CA ARG A 56 -8.54 11.37 -13.20
C ARG A 56 -8.79 12.86 -13.39
N SER A 57 -8.72 13.34 -14.62
CA SER A 57 -9.02 14.73 -14.95
C SER A 57 -10.42 15.15 -14.50
N ARG A 58 -10.61 16.44 -14.23
CA ARG A 58 -11.93 16.97 -13.81
C ARG A 58 -13.05 16.66 -14.79
N ASP A 59 -12.76 16.65 -16.07
CA ASP A 59 -13.73 16.29 -17.11
C ASP A 59 -14.18 14.82 -17.03
N GLU A 60 -13.29 13.91 -16.62
CA GLU A 60 -13.59 12.49 -16.51
C GLU A 60 -14.26 12.11 -15.19
N MET A 61 -13.91 12.81 -14.11
CA MET A 61 -14.49 12.59 -12.79
C MET A 61 -15.82 13.33 -12.60
N GLY A 62 -16.02 14.42 -13.33
CA GLY A 62 -17.15 15.32 -13.15
C GLY A 62 -16.93 16.32 -12.00
N THR A 63 -17.52 17.51 -12.16
CA THR A 63 -17.33 18.66 -11.26
C THR A 63 -17.66 18.33 -9.80
N THR A 64 -18.72 17.56 -9.53
CA THR A 64 -19.16 17.22 -8.18
C THR A 64 -18.09 16.46 -7.40
N ASN A 65 -17.51 15.41 -7.99
CA ASN A 65 -16.47 14.63 -7.33
C ASN A 65 -15.20 15.45 -7.10
N CYS A 66 -14.82 16.28 -8.07
CA CYS A 66 -13.66 17.14 -7.93
C CYS A 66 -13.87 18.22 -6.86
N SER A 67 -15.07 18.79 -6.73
CA SER A 67 -15.38 19.72 -5.63
C SER A 67 -15.29 19.04 -4.26
N ILE A 68 -15.73 17.79 -4.13
CA ILE A 68 -15.55 17.01 -2.89
C ILE A 68 -14.06 16.87 -2.57
N LEU A 69 -13.23 16.57 -3.58
CA LEU A 69 -11.78 16.50 -3.39
C LEU A 69 -11.19 17.88 -3.02
N ASP A 70 -11.62 18.95 -3.68
CA ASP A 70 -11.16 20.33 -3.40
C ASP A 70 -11.44 20.74 -1.95
N GLU A 71 -12.58 20.33 -1.40
CA GLU A 71 -12.97 20.66 -0.04
C GLU A 71 -12.31 19.78 1.02
N LYS A 72 -12.07 18.50 0.72
CA LYS A 72 -11.67 17.50 1.72
C LYS A 72 -10.19 17.14 1.69
N ILE A 73 -9.52 17.37 0.56
CA ILE A 73 -8.12 17.01 0.35
C ILE A 73 -7.24 18.25 0.42
N GLY A 74 -6.43 18.34 1.48
CA GLY A 74 -5.56 19.50 1.75
C GLY A 74 -4.11 19.34 1.25
N TYR A 75 -3.81 18.31 0.46
CA TYR A 75 -2.49 18.05 -0.12
C TYR A 75 -2.53 18.10 -1.65
N ASP A 76 -1.35 18.12 -2.27
CA ASP A 76 -1.19 18.28 -3.71
C ASP A 76 -1.94 17.20 -4.49
N ARG A 77 -2.49 17.60 -5.64
CA ARG A 77 -3.30 16.76 -6.51
C ARG A 77 -2.87 16.93 -7.96
N ASP A 78 -2.56 15.80 -8.59
CA ASP A 78 -2.21 15.72 -10.00
C ASP A 78 -3.34 15.05 -10.78
N GLU A 79 -3.78 15.73 -11.83
CA GLU A 79 -4.79 15.23 -12.75
C GLU A 79 -4.15 14.49 -13.93
N VAL A 80 -4.74 13.35 -14.31
CA VAL A 80 -4.34 12.57 -15.48
C VAL A 80 -5.55 12.20 -16.33
N GLU A 81 -5.42 12.28 -17.65
CA GLU A 81 -6.44 11.79 -18.58
C GLU A 81 -6.25 10.29 -18.84
N LEU A 82 -7.33 9.51 -18.71
CA LEU A 82 -7.35 8.06 -18.87
C LEU A 82 -8.37 7.56 -19.91
N ARG A 83 -9.09 8.43 -20.62
CA ARG A 83 -10.14 8.05 -21.59
C ARG A 83 -9.71 6.96 -22.56
N GLU A 84 -8.47 7.01 -23.05
CA GLU A 84 -7.93 6.01 -23.97
C GLU A 84 -7.70 4.64 -23.30
N PHE A 85 -7.34 4.63 -22.01
CA PHE A 85 -7.16 3.41 -21.21
C PHE A 85 -8.50 2.82 -20.76
N ASP A 86 -9.50 3.66 -20.52
CA ASP A 86 -10.85 3.21 -20.18
C ASP A 86 -11.45 2.38 -21.34
N LYS A 87 -11.11 2.67 -22.61
CA LYS A 87 -11.48 1.83 -23.78
C LYS A 87 -10.98 0.38 -23.67
N LEU A 88 -9.91 0.16 -22.90
CA LEU A 88 -9.31 -1.14 -22.63
C LEU A 88 -9.73 -1.71 -21.26
N ASN A 89 -10.70 -1.09 -20.59
CA ASN A 89 -11.10 -1.42 -19.22
C ASN A 89 -9.90 -1.41 -18.25
N ARG A 90 -8.98 -0.45 -18.42
CA ARG A 90 -7.83 -0.24 -17.52
C ARG A 90 -8.09 0.96 -16.62
N THR A 91 -7.65 0.85 -15.38
CA THR A 91 -7.78 1.90 -14.37
C THR A 91 -6.40 2.46 -14.00
N LEU A 92 -6.36 3.64 -13.39
CA LEU A 92 -5.12 4.29 -12.95
C LEU A 92 -4.21 3.33 -12.16
N SER A 93 -4.79 2.64 -11.17
CA SER A 93 -4.04 1.70 -10.33
C SER A 93 -3.50 0.47 -11.07
N SER A 94 -4.07 0.11 -12.23
CA SER A 94 -3.59 -1.01 -13.04
C SER A 94 -2.37 -0.67 -13.90
N LEU A 95 -2.03 0.61 -14.02
CA LEU A 95 -0.93 1.11 -14.88
C LEU A 95 0.39 1.28 -14.11
N CYS A 96 0.39 1.07 -12.80
CA CYS A 96 1.56 1.35 -11.96
C CYS A 96 1.83 0.21 -10.96
N LEU A 97 3.12 0.05 -10.63
CA LEU A 97 3.57 -0.73 -9.50
C LEU A 97 4.46 0.15 -8.63
N PHE A 98 4.01 0.45 -7.42
CA PHE A 98 4.80 1.26 -6.48
C PHE A 98 5.87 0.41 -5.82
N ILE A 99 7.12 0.87 -5.91
CA ILE A 99 8.28 0.18 -5.35
C ILE A 99 9.03 1.17 -4.46
N ASN A 100 8.95 0.96 -3.15
CA ASN A 100 9.82 1.66 -2.21
C ASN A 100 11.13 0.86 -2.07
N ARG A 101 12.17 1.26 -2.82
CA ARG A 101 13.51 0.66 -2.72
C ARG A 101 14.20 1.14 -1.45
N THR A 102 13.96 0.46 -0.35
CA THR A 102 14.78 0.63 0.84
C THR A 102 16.13 -0.08 0.60
N LYS A 103 17.25 0.62 0.81
CA LYS A 103 18.55 -0.04 0.84
C LYS A 103 18.49 -1.03 2.01
N THR A 104 18.43 -2.32 1.72
CA THR A 104 18.60 -3.34 2.76
C THR A 104 19.95 -3.09 3.42
N THR A 105 19.98 -2.77 4.72
CA THR A 105 21.22 -2.77 5.50
C THR A 105 21.72 -4.21 5.53
N ARG A 106 22.59 -4.58 4.59
CA ARG A 106 23.33 -5.85 4.62
C ARG A 106 24.49 -5.71 5.59
N GLN A 107 24.21 -5.61 6.87
CA GLN A 107 25.16 -5.98 7.92
C GLN A 107 24.38 -6.65 9.03
N ILE A 108 24.24 -7.98 8.92
CA ILE A 108 24.14 -8.80 10.11
C ILE A 108 25.55 -8.76 10.67
N MET A 109 25.82 -7.85 11.62
CA MET A 109 27.01 -8.00 12.45
C MET A 109 26.77 -9.21 13.33
N SER A 110 27.66 -10.18 13.23
CA SER A 110 27.74 -11.28 14.16
C SER A 110 28.46 -10.75 15.40
N ASP A 111 27.81 -10.77 16.55
CA ASP A 111 28.45 -10.46 17.84
C ASP A 111 29.36 -11.61 18.34
N ILE A 112 29.48 -12.69 17.55
CA ILE A 112 30.41 -13.79 17.82
C ILE A 112 31.84 -13.24 17.75
N ASN A 113 32.49 -13.18 18.89
CA ASN A 113 33.91 -12.87 19.02
C ASN A 113 34.74 -14.18 19.05
N ASP A 114 36.05 -14.08 18.89
CA ASP A 114 36.95 -15.26 18.92
C ASP A 114 36.83 -16.07 20.24
N GLU A 115 36.40 -15.43 21.32
CA GLU A 115 36.10 -16.08 22.61
C GLU A 115 34.89 -17.04 22.50
N ASP A 116 33.86 -16.66 21.74
CA ASP A 116 32.67 -17.48 21.53
C ASP A 116 32.98 -18.72 20.69
N ILE A 117 33.91 -18.61 19.71
CA ILE A 117 34.36 -19.72 18.87
C ILE A 117 35.05 -20.81 19.71
N ASN A 118 35.85 -20.40 20.71
CA ASN A 118 36.55 -21.32 21.59
C ASN A 118 35.60 -22.06 22.55
N SER A 119 34.46 -21.47 22.90
CA SER A 119 33.46 -22.09 23.77
C SER A 119 32.78 -23.33 23.15
N TYR A 120 32.64 -23.37 21.81
CA TYR A 120 32.08 -24.52 21.09
C TYR A 120 33.10 -25.61 20.76
N SER A 121 34.40 -25.30 20.74
CA SER A 121 35.48 -26.23 20.40
C SER A 121 35.77 -27.30 21.48
N THR A 122 35.26 -27.11 22.70
CA THR A 122 35.45 -28.06 23.81
C THR A 122 34.42 -29.20 23.85
N LEU A 123 33.42 -29.21 22.96
CA LEU A 123 32.38 -30.24 22.93
C LEU A 123 32.69 -31.47 22.05
N THR A 124 33.83 -31.53 21.38
CA THR A 124 34.23 -32.73 20.61
C THR A 124 35.39 -33.46 21.24
N ARG A 125 35.07 -34.60 21.88
CA ARG A 125 35.69 -35.94 21.72
C ARG A 125 35.76 -36.71 23.06
N LYS A 126 34.64 -37.27 23.50
CA LYS A 126 34.68 -38.57 24.21
C LYS A 126 34.51 -39.67 23.16
N GLY A 127 35.64 -40.27 22.77
CA GLY A 127 35.65 -41.45 21.91
C GLY A 127 34.90 -42.61 22.58
N LYS A 128 34.07 -43.31 21.81
CA LYS A 128 33.67 -44.67 22.12
C LYS A 128 34.41 -45.58 21.15
N ASP A 129 35.43 -46.25 21.66
CA ASP A 129 36.10 -47.35 20.98
C ASP A 129 35.15 -48.53 20.93
N TYR A 130 34.75 -48.94 19.73
CA TYR A 130 34.10 -50.23 19.48
C TYR A 130 34.91 -51.03 18.46
N TYR A 131 35.85 -51.82 18.97
CA TYR A 131 36.32 -53.03 18.30
C TYR A 131 36.51 -54.13 19.35
N LYS A 132 35.58 -55.09 19.35
CA LYS A 132 35.82 -56.53 19.50
C LYS A 132 34.54 -57.30 19.19
#